data_AF-A0A7V3ZUI6-F1
#
_entry.id   AF-A0A7V3ZUI6-F1
#
_cell.length_a   1.000
_cell.length_b   1.000
_cell.length_c   1.000
_cell.angle_alpha   90.00
_cell.angle_beta   90.00
_cell.angle_gamma   90.00
#
_symmetry.space_group_name_H-M   'P 1'
#
loop_
_entity.id
_entity.type
_entity.pdbx_description
1 polymer ?
#
loop_
_entity_poly.entity_id
_entity_poly.type
_entity_poly.pdbx_seq_one_letter_code
_entity_poly.pdbx_strand_id
1 'polypeptide(L)'
;MKKYIKPFILLLLLVFFIGCEQVVEKPEKPTVSYEPVDNGAKLRLTWTRIADVDGYYIYVDGIKDTALPSYTTSYDVSGPAKTVGVSAYKKNEESERWELDLTPVISEVSVYGASDPDPNHPSGLKLTDNGAIPLAIGNQANWPDLDYIFDDRGEFAPMSIVNPGDYTTPHYNDKGNAVSTMASGNFDDENIAPPPGVYSTQRKNIEINGVYYLWLDRNNNGYSTDDNFGKILIKAITNKRVDIKVAYQKVKGLRWVKTD
;
A
#
# COMPACT_ATOMS: atom_id res chain seq x y z
N MET A 1 16.19 83.84 49.61
CA MET A 1 16.99 82.92 48.78
C MET A 1 17.05 81.59 49.52
N LYS A 2 16.13 80.66 49.24
CA LYS A 2 16.34 79.46 48.40
C LYS A 2 17.54 78.60 48.85
N LYS A 3 17.27 77.43 49.48
CA LYS A 3 17.55 76.09 48.89
C LYS A 3 17.46 74.91 49.89
N TYR A 4 16.81 73.82 49.42
CA TYR A 4 17.14 72.38 49.61
C TYR A 4 16.88 71.72 50.98
N ILE A 5 16.40 70.47 51.15
CA ILE A 5 16.13 69.27 50.31
C ILE A 5 15.03 68.44 51.01
N LYS A 6 14.06 67.88 50.27
CA LYS A 6 13.27 66.71 50.70
C LYS A 6 13.92 65.45 50.11
N PRO A 7 14.13 64.35 50.86
CA PRO A 7 14.48 63.08 50.24
C PRO A 7 13.21 62.44 49.69
N PHE A 8 13.17 62.31 48.38
CA PHE A 8 12.17 61.52 47.66
C PHE A 8 12.70 60.08 47.60
N ILE A 9 12.22 59.22 48.50
CA ILE A 9 12.41 57.77 48.37
C ILE A 9 11.25 57.26 47.53
N LEU A 10 11.50 57.04 46.24
CA LEU A 10 10.66 56.20 45.41
C LEU A 10 11.58 55.17 44.76
N LEU A 11 11.82 54.10 45.49
CA LEU A 11 12.53 52.93 45.00
C LEU A 11 11.58 52.18 44.05
N LEU A 12 11.84 52.34 42.76
CA LEU A 12 11.16 51.67 41.67
C LEU A 12 11.48 50.17 41.75
N LEU A 13 10.52 49.38 42.24
CA LEU A 13 10.58 47.92 42.29
C LEU A 13 10.25 47.39 40.89
N LEU A 14 11.23 47.45 40.00
CA LEU A 14 11.14 46.85 38.67
C LEU A 14 11.41 45.34 38.81
N VAL A 15 10.34 44.58 39.09
CA VAL A 15 10.38 43.12 39.04
C VAL A 15 10.55 42.71 37.58
N PHE A 16 11.79 42.43 37.19
CA PHE A 16 12.08 41.68 35.98
C PHE A 16 11.53 40.27 36.18
N PHE A 17 10.30 40.03 35.72
CA PHE A 17 9.84 38.68 35.39
C PHE A 17 10.65 38.22 34.18
N ILE A 18 11.87 37.76 34.41
CA ILE A 18 12.54 36.85 33.48
C ILE A 18 11.71 35.58 33.57
N GLY A 19 10.67 35.51 32.73
CA GLY A 19 9.96 34.28 32.47
C GLY A 19 11.01 33.27 32.06
N CYS A 20 11.27 32.30 32.94
CA CYS A 20 12.07 31.15 32.61
C CYS A 20 11.26 30.40 31.55
N GLU A 21 11.51 30.71 30.28
CA GLU A 21 10.95 30.01 29.15
C GLU A 21 11.50 28.59 29.29
N GLN A 22 10.71 27.70 29.91
CA GLN A 22 11.11 26.32 30.08
C GLN A 22 11.38 25.76 28.70
N VAL A 23 12.63 25.39 28.46
CA VAL A 23 13.04 24.73 27.22
C VAL A 23 12.12 23.54 27.03
N VAL A 24 11.27 23.63 26.01
CA VAL A 24 10.38 22.53 25.66
C VAL A 24 11.26 21.50 24.96
N GLU A 25 11.51 20.39 25.62
CA GLU A 25 12.26 19.31 25.01
C GLU A 25 11.48 18.72 23.84
N LYS A 26 12.14 18.60 22.70
CA LYS A 26 11.58 17.99 21.50
C LYS A 26 11.22 16.53 21.80
N PRO A 27 9.98 16.09 21.56
CA PRO A 27 9.59 14.72 21.83
C PRO A 27 10.40 13.70 21.02
N GLU A 28 10.55 12.50 21.57
CA GLU A 28 11.17 11.37 20.88
C GLU A 28 10.34 10.92 19.66
N LYS A 29 11.01 10.33 18.67
CA LYS A 29 10.35 9.73 17.51
C LYS A 29 9.56 8.48 17.95
N PRO A 30 8.26 8.36 17.63
CA PRO A 30 7.50 7.14 17.89
C PRO A 30 8.11 5.92 17.20
N THR A 31 8.19 4.80 17.91
CA THR A 31 8.43 3.49 17.31
C THR A 31 7.09 2.83 17.03
N VAL A 32 6.79 2.62 15.75
CA VAL A 32 5.47 2.19 15.28
C VAL A 32 5.57 0.82 14.63
N SER A 33 4.67 -0.09 14.99
CA SER A 33 4.35 -1.31 14.25
C SER A 33 3.02 -1.13 13.51
N TYR A 34 2.81 -1.90 12.44
CA TYR A 34 1.59 -1.82 11.65
C TYR A 34 1.07 -3.20 11.27
N GLU A 35 -0.25 -3.31 11.09
CA GLU A 35 -0.92 -4.50 10.59
C GLU A 35 -2.18 -4.13 9.77
N PRO A 36 -2.46 -4.80 8.66
CA PRO A 36 -3.74 -4.68 7.99
C PRO A 36 -4.86 -5.27 8.88
N VAL A 37 -5.99 -4.57 8.96
CA VAL A 37 -7.18 -5.01 9.69
C VAL A 37 -8.42 -4.83 8.83
N ASP A 38 -9.57 -5.34 9.30
CA ASP A 38 -10.85 -5.23 8.59
C ASP A 38 -10.78 -5.81 7.17
N ASN A 39 -10.24 -7.03 7.09
CA ASN A 39 -9.90 -7.71 5.83
C ASN A 39 -9.10 -6.80 4.89
N GLY A 40 -8.12 -6.06 5.40
CA GLY A 40 -7.25 -5.20 4.59
C GLY A 40 -7.88 -3.87 4.19
N ALA A 41 -9.08 -3.56 4.66
CA ALA A 41 -9.72 -2.26 4.43
C ALA A 41 -9.11 -1.16 5.29
N LYS A 42 -8.32 -1.51 6.31
CA LYS A 42 -7.64 -0.57 7.20
C LYS A 42 -6.20 -0.98 7.49
N LEU A 43 -5.39 0.00 7.87
CA LEU A 43 -4.05 -0.20 8.41
C LEU A 43 -4.03 0.30 9.85
N ARG A 44 -3.88 -0.63 10.79
CA ARG A 44 -3.70 -0.30 12.20
C ARG A 44 -2.25 0.04 12.45
N LEU A 45 -2.00 1.24 12.97
CA LEU A 45 -0.72 1.68 13.49
C LEU A 45 -0.75 1.52 15.01
N THR A 46 0.31 0.99 15.61
CA THR A 46 0.45 0.83 17.07
C THR A 46 1.83 1.31 17.50
N TRP A 47 1.92 2.07 18.59
CA TRP A 47 3.19 2.60 19.09
C TRP A 47 3.27 2.55 20.61
N THR A 48 4.51 2.60 21.12
CA THR A 48 4.75 2.73 22.56
C THR A 48 4.44 4.17 23.00
N ARG A 49 3.73 4.31 24.12
CA ARG A 49 3.44 5.62 24.69
C ARG A 49 4.73 6.34 25.10
N ILE A 50 4.92 7.56 24.61
CA ILE A 50 5.98 8.47 25.02
C ILE A 50 5.49 9.29 26.21
N ALA A 51 6.33 9.44 27.23
CA ALA A 51 6.02 10.24 28.42
C ALA A 51 6.07 11.74 28.11
N ASP A 52 5.33 12.53 28.88
CA ASP A 52 5.37 14.00 28.86
C ASP A 52 5.13 14.66 27.49
N VAL A 53 4.38 14.00 26.60
CA VAL A 53 3.88 14.57 25.34
C VAL A 53 2.42 14.98 25.49
N ASP A 54 1.98 15.94 24.68
CA ASP A 54 0.58 16.39 24.65
C ASP A 54 -0.28 15.47 23.78
N GLY A 55 0.32 14.83 22.78
CA GLY A 55 -0.38 13.95 21.87
C GLY A 55 0.47 13.42 20.73
N TYR A 56 -0.22 12.88 19.73
CA TYR A 56 0.36 12.35 18.50
C TYR A 56 -0.34 12.96 17.29
N TYR A 57 0.40 13.16 16.21
CA TYR A 57 -0.17 13.47 14.90
C TYR A 57 -0.11 12.25 14.00
N ILE A 58 -1.20 11.98 13.31
CA ILE A 58 -1.27 11.04 12.20
C ILE A 58 -1.10 11.82 10.91
N TYR A 59 -0.28 11.26 10.04
CA TYR A 59 -0.03 11.77 8.71
C TYR A 59 -0.55 10.81 7.66
N VAL A 60 -1.21 11.36 6.65
CA VAL A 60 -1.65 10.64 5.45
C VAL A 60 -1.18 11.46 4.25
N ASP A 61 -0.42 10.83 3.35
CA ASP A 61 0.20 11.49 2.19
C ASP A 61 1.01 12.74 2.56
N GLY A 62 1.70 12.68 3.70
CA GLY A 62 2.51 13.77 4.24
C GLY A 62 1.73 14.93 4.89
N ILE A 63 0.39 14.90 4.85
CA ILE A 63 -0.49 15.91 5.44
C ILE A 63 -0.84 15.51 6.87
N LYS A 64 -0.79 16.47 7.80
CA LYS A 64 -1.25 16.30 9.17
C LYS A 64 -2.77 16.14 9.16
N ASP A 65 -3.22 14.89 9.31
CA ASP A 65 -4.62 14.50 9.13
C ASP A 65 -5.37 14.56 10.47
N THR A 66 -4.82 13.92 11.51
CA THR A 66 -5.50 13.74 12.79
C THR A 66 -4.57 14.05 13.96
N ALA A 67 -5.10 14.70 15.00
CA ALA A 67 -4.44 14.90 16.29
C ALA A 67 -5.07 14.00 17.35
N LEU A 68 -4.25 13.24 18.06
CA LEU A 68 -4.66 12.26 19.06
C LEU A 68 -4.13 12.66 20.44
N PRO A 69 -4.89 12.39 21.53
CA PRO A 69 -4.42 12.67 22.88
C PRO A 69 -3.25 11.76 23.28
N SER A 70 -2.45 12.20 24.26
CA SER A 70 -1.22 11.53 24.70
C SER A 70 -1.37 10.11 25.26
N TYR A 71 -2.60 9.67 25.57
CA TYR A 71 -2.89 8.31 26.01
C TYR A 71 -3.20 7.35 24.86
N THR A 72 -3.42 7.84 23.64
CA THR A 72 -3.66 7.00 22.47
C THR A 72 -2.37 6.36 22.00
N THR A 73 -2.40 5.06 21.75
CA THR A 73 -1.26 4.24 21.32
C THR A 73 -1.54 3.40 20.08
N SER A 74 -2.72 3.60 19.47
CA SER A 74 -3.11 2.95 18.23
C SER A 74 -4.04 3.83 17.41
N TYR A 75 -3.98 3.70 16.09
CA TYR A 75 -4.89 4.38 15.18
C TYR A 75 -5.11 3.53 13.92
N ASP A 76 -6.37 3.39 13.53
CA ASP A 76 -6.74 2.73 12.28
C ASP A 76 -6.85 3.80 11.19
N VAL A 77 -5.80 3.91 10.37
CA VAL A 77 -5.89 4.73 9.18
C VAL A 77 -7.01 4.15 8.30
N SER A 78 -7.74 5.01 7.59
CA SER A 78 -8.83 4.61 6.68
C SER A 78 -8.59 5.20 5.30
N GLY A 79 -8.79 4.38 4.26
CA GLY A 79 -8.69 4.83 2.87
C GLY A 79 -7.29 4.70 2.25
N PRO A 80 -7.20 4.78 0.92
CA PRO A 80 -5.95 4.62 0.18
C PRO A 80 -4.98 5.77 0.47
N ALA A 81 -3.70 5.44 0.64
CA ALA A 81 -2.61 6.41 0.82
C ALA A 81 -1.32 5.87 0.20
N LYS A 82 -0.42 6.77 -0.22
CA LYS A 82 0.96 6.46 -0.61
C LYS A 82 1.89 6.47 0.58
N THR A 83 1.65 7.33 1.57
CA THR A 83 2.42 7.33 2.81
C THR A 83 1.53 7.48 4.03
N VAL A 84 1.93 6.84 5.13
CA VAL A 84 1.34 7.07 6.45
C VAL A 84 2.45 7.36 7.45
N GLY A 85 2.15 8.17 8.46
CA GLY A 85 3.15 8.47 9.47
C GLY A 85 2.58 8.86 10.83
N VAL A 86 3.45 8.81 11.83
CA VAL A 86 3.14 9.16 13.22
C VAL A 86 4.26 10.03 13.78
N SER A 87 3.92 11.12 14.43
CA SER A 87 4.84 11.89 15.27
C SER A 87 4.22 12.16 16.64
N ALA A 88 5.05 12.44 17.63
CA ALA A 88 4.61 12.94 18.93
C ALA A 88 4.79 14.46 18.97
N TYR A 89 3.96 15.16 19.74
CA TYR A 89 4.08 16.61 19.90
C TYR A 89 3.94 17.04 21.36
N LYS A 90 4.59 18.16 21.69
CA LYS A 90 4.52 18.84 22.98
C LYS A 90 4.59 20.34 22.75
N LYS A 91 3.52 21.05 23.09
CA LYS A 91 3.33 22.48 22.80
C LYS A 91 3.58 22.76 21.31
N ASN A 92 4.63 23.52 21.01
CA ASN A 92 5.05 23.93 19.68
C ASN A 92 6.14 23.04 19.07
N GLU A 93 6.60 22.01 19.80
CA GLU A 93 7.61 21.07 19.33
C GLU A 93 6.96 19.78 18.82
N GLU A 94 7.52 19.24 17.75
CA GLU A 94 7.11 17.98 17.14
C GLU A 94 8.32 17.08 16.94
N SER A 95 8.19 15.79 17.24
CA SER A 95 9.24 14.80 17.04
C SER A 95 9.61 14.65 15.56
N GLU A 96 10.70 13.92 15.30
CA GLU A 96 10.81 13.29 13.98
C GLU A 96 9.62 12.35 13.73
N ARG A 97 9.23 12.24 12.47
CA ARG A 97 8.11 11.40 12.05
C ARG A 97 8.61 9.98 11.77
N TRP A 98 7.86 8.99 12.24
CA TRP A 98 7.91 7.65 11.67
C TRP A 98 7.05 7.62 10.41
N GLU A 99 7.57 7.06 9.31
CA GLU A 99 6.86 7.01 8.03
C GLU A 99 6.94 5.60 7.44
N LEU A 100 5.84 5.19 6.81
CA LEU A 100 5.74 3.98 6.01
C LEU A 100 5.36 4.34 4.58
N ASP A 101 6.16 3.89 3.63
CA ASP A 101 5.87 3.97 2.20
C ASP A 101 4.97 2.82 1.78
N LEU A 102 3.76 3.16 1.34
CA LEU A 102 2.74 2.27 0.82
C LEU A 102 2.63 2.34 -0.71
N THR A 103 3.52 3.09 -1.37
CA THR A 103 3.52 3.24 -2.83
C THR A 103 3.63 1.87 -3.50
N PRO A 104 2.68 1.52 -4.39
CA PRO A 104 2.75 0.25 -5.10
C PRO A 104 3.96 0.18 -6.00
N VAL A 105 4.43 -1.04 -6.25
CA VAL A 105 5.42 -1.28 -7.29
C VAL A 105 4.70 -1.30 -8.64
N ILE A 106 5.10 -0.41 -9.54
CA ILE A 106 4.58 -0.35 -10.90
C ILE A 106 5.55 -1.06 -11.84
N SER A 107 5.02 -1.89 -12.73
CA SER A 107 5.81 -2.54 -13.78
C SER A 107 5.05 -2.53 -15.10
N GLU A 108 5.79 -2.37 -16.19
CA GLU A 108 5.26 -2.60 -17.54
C GLU A 108 6.03 -3.74 -18.17
N VAL A 109 5.31 -4.77 -18.60
CA VAL A 109 5.90 -5.98 -19.18
C VAL A 109 5.05 -6.48 -20.34
N SER A 110 5.63 -7.38 -21.13
CA SER A 110 4.92 -8.10 -22.17
C SER A 110 4.85 -9.58 -21.81
N VAL A 111 3.67 -10.16 -22.02
CA VAL A 111 3.39 -11.59 -21.91
C VAL A 111 2.71 -12.06 -23.19
N TYR A 112 2.64 -13.36 -23.39
CA TYR A 112 2.13 -13.97 -24.61
C TYR A 112 1.06 -15.01 -24.30
N GLY A 113 0.08 -15.18 -25.19
CA GLY A 113 -0.89 -16.27 -25.09
C GLY A 113 -0.19 -17.62 -25.03
N ALA A 114 -0.70 -18.52 -24.20
CA ALA A 114 -0.15 -19.85 -24.00
C ALA A 114 -0.18 -20.75 -25.26
N SER A 115 -0.86 -20.33 -26.34
CA SER A 115 -0.76 -20.97 -27.65
C SER A 115 0.49 -20.55 -28.44
N ASP A 116 1.25 -19.54 -28.00
CA ASP A 116 2.48 -19.11 -28.65
C ASP A 116 3.57 -20.19 -28.53
N PRO A 117 4.11 -20.71 -29.64
CA PRO A 117 5.07 -21.81 -29.61
C PRO A 117 6.51 -21.37 -29.30
N ASP A 118 6.82 -20.08 -29.28
CA ASP A 118 8.20 -19.61 -29.06
C ASP A 118 8.59 -19.78 -27.58
N PRO A 119 9.66 -20.54 -27.26
CA PRO A 119 10.10 -20.74 -25.87
C PRO A 119 10.57 -19.45 -25.18
N ASN A 120 10.86 -18.38 -25.92
CA ASN A 120 11.24 -17.06 -25.38
C ASN A 120 10.05 -16.11 -25.19
N HIS A 121 8.83 -16.56 -25.47
CA HIS A 121 7.60 -15.80 -25.30
C HIS A 121 6.89 -16.25 -24.01
N PRO A 122 7.12 -15.57 -22.87
CA PRO A 122 6.55 -15.98 -21.58
C PRO A 122 5.04 -15.74 -21.52
N SER A 123 4.29 -16.79 -21.17
CA SER A 123 2.83 -16.72 -20.94
C SER A 123 2.42 -16.62 -19.48
N GLY A 124 3.36 -16.77 -18.57
CA GLY A 124 3.15 -16.70 -17.13
C GLY A 124 3.58 -15.36 -16.56
N LEU A 125 3.02 -15.01 -15.40
CA LEU A 125 3.34 -13.80 -14.66
C LEU A 125 3.60 -14.16 -13.19
N LYS A 126 4.70 -13.67 -12.61
CA LYS A 126 4.98 -13.64 -11.18
C LYS A 126 5.01 -12.20 -10.69
N LEU A 127 4.39 -11.90 -9.56
CA LEU A 127 4.45 -10.57 -8.95
C LEU A 127 5.31 -10.59 -7.70
N THR A 128 6.19 -9.60 -7.56
CA THR A 128 7.13 -9.50 -6.45
C THR A 128 7.23 -8.06 -5.95
N ASP A 129 7.89 -7.88 -4.80
CA ASP A 129 8.21 -6.56 -4.26
C ASP A 129 9.15 -5.74 -5.17
N ASN A 130 9.73 -6.37 -6.19
CA ASN A 130 10.54 -5.72 -7.23
C ASN A 130 9.81 -5.54 -8.56
N GLY A 131 8.54 -5.97 -8.63
CA GLY A 131 7.70 -5.81 -9.80
C GLY A 131 7.27 -7.13 -10.44
N ALA A 132 6.68 -6.99 -11.63
CA ALA A 132 6.17 -8.10 -12.43
C ALA A 132 7.29 -8.78 -13.23
N ILE A 133 7.33 -10.11 -13.19
CA ILE A 133 8.31 -10.95 -13.88
C ILE A 133 7.57 -11.91 -14.81
N PRO A 134 7.73 -11.77 -16.14
CA PRO A 134 7.22 -12.75 -17.10
C PRO A 134 7.97 -14.08 -16.99
N LEU A 135 7.24 -15.19 -16.98
CA LEU A 135 7.79 -16.53 -16.87
C LEU A 135 7.28 -17.43 -17.99
N ALA A 136 8.18 -18.22 -18.60
CA ALA A 136 7.80 -19.22 -19.59
C ALA A 136 7.12 -20.41 -18.92
N ILE A 137 5.87 -20.71 -19.30
CA ILE A 137 5.11 -21.85 -18.76
C ILE A 137 5.64 -23.20 -19.28
N GLY A 138 6.39 -23.22 -20.39
CA GLY A 138 7.07 -24.42 -20.89
C GLY A 138 8.27 -24.87 -20.05
N ASN A 139 8.77 -24.02 -19.15
CA ASN A 139 9.82 -24.37 -18.20
C ASN A 139 9.21 -24.77 -16.85
N GLN A 140 9.25 -26.07 -16.53
CA GLN A 140 8.65 -26.62 -15.32
C GLN A 140 9.20 -26.05 -14.02
N ALA A 141 10.46 -25.57 -14.02
CA ALA A 141 11.05 -24.91 -12.86
C ALA A 141 10.33 -23.61 -12.46
N ASN A 142 9.60 -22.99 -13.39
CA ASN A 142 8.84 -21.77 -13.13
C ASN A 142 7.48 -22.04 -12.49
N TRP A 143 6.94 -23.27 -12.56
CA TRP A 143 5.54 -23.51 -12.23
C TRP A 143 5.13 -23.15 -10.80
N PRO A 144 5.93 -23.44 -9.75
CA PRO A 144 5.60 -23.02 -8.39
C PRO A 144 5.49 -21.50 -8.22
N ASP A 145 6.17 -20.75 -9.09
CA ASP A 145 6.29 -19.30 -9.02
C ASP A 145 5.22 -18.54 -9.82
N LEU A 146 4.49 -19.22 -10.72
CA LEU A 146 3.44 -18.62 -11.52
C LEU A 146 2.32 -18.08 -10.61
N ASP A 147 1.97 -16.80 -10.76
CA ASP A 147 0.81 -16.21 -10.11
C ASP A 147 -0.39 -16.15 -11.08
N TYR A 148 -0.14 -15.85 -12.36
CA TYR A 148 -1.18 -15.85 -13.41
C TYR A 148 -0.64 -16.40 -14.73
N ILE A 149 -1.51 -16.95 -15.56
CA ILE A 149 -1.22 -17.34 -16.95
C ILE A 149 -2.12 -16.56 -17.90
N PHE A 150 -1.55 -16.12 -19.02
CA PHE A 150 -2.28 -15.57 -20.16
C PHE A 150 -2.51 -16.69 -21.17
N ASP A 151 -3.77 -17.09 -21.36
CA ASP A 151 -4.14 -18.24 -22.19
C ASP A 151 -5.19 -17.85 -23.23
N ASP A 152 -4.95 -18.27 -24.46
CA ASP A 152 -5.78 -18.05 -25.65
C ASP A 152 -6.22 -19.38 -26.30
N ARG A 153 -6.00 -20.51 -25.63
CA ARG A 153 -6.32 -21.85 -26.14
C ARG A 153 -7.70 -22.30 -25.72
N GLY A 154 -8.40 -23.01 -26.60
CA GLY A 154 -9.62 -23.75 -26.27
C GLY A 154 -10.66 -22.87 -25.56
N GLU A 155 -11.03 -23.25 -24.34
CA GLU A 155 -12.03 -22.53 -23.54
C GLU A 155 -11.55 -21.21 -22.92
N PHE A 156 -10.26 -20.90 -23.01
CA PHE A 156 -9.63 -19.67 -22.54
C PHE A 156 -9.58 -18.57 -23.62
N ALA A 157 -9.92 -18.90 -24.86
CA ALA A 157 -10.00 -17.95 -25.96
C ALA A 157 -11.09 -16.87 -25.72
N PRO A 158 -10.93 -15.63 -26.22
CA PRO A 158 -9.87 -15.19 -27.14
C PRO A 158 -8.52 -14.88 -26.47
N MET A 159 -8.53 -14.37 -25.24
CA MET A 159 -7.35 -14.23 -24.36
C MET A 159 -7.88 -14.06 -22.94
N SER A 160 -7.36 -14.83 -21.99
CA SER A 160 -7.79 -14.80 -20.59
C SER A 160 -6.61 -14.67 -19.63
N ILE A 161 -6.84 -14.02 -18.49
CA ILE A 161 -6.02 -14.22 -17.28
C ILE A 161 -6.61 -15.40 -16.51
N VAL A 162 -5.76 -16.36 -16.16
CA VAL A 162 -6.15 -17.62 -15.54
C VAL A 162 -5.30 -17.88 -14.30
N ASN A 163 -5.92 -18.40 -13.24
CA ASN A 163 -5.23 -18.97 -12.10
C ASN A 163 -4.46 -20.24 -12.53
N PRO A 164 -3.14 -20.34 -12.33
CA PRO A 164 -2.39 -21.55 -12.68
C PRO A 164 -2.91 -22.80 -11.95
N GLY A 165 -3.51 -22.63 -10.76
CA GLY A 165 -4.12 -23.72 -9.99
C GLY A 165 -5.41 -24.29 -10.56
N ASP A 166 -6.03 -23.63 -11.53
CA ASP A 166 -7.27 -24.12 -12.16
C ASP A 166 -6.98 -25.18 -13.25
N TYR A 167 -5.72 -25.39 -13.61
CA TYR A 167 -5.36 -26.40 -14.61
C TYR A 167 -5.24 -27.78 -13.99
N THR A 168 -5.97 -28.74 -14.57
CA THR A 168 -5.85 -30.16 -14.24
C THR A 168 -4.73 -30.85 -15.01
N THR A 169 -4.50 -30.44 -16.26
CA THR A 169 -3.44 -31.01 -17.12
C THR A 169 -2.96 -29.96 -18.14
N PRO A 170 -1.67 -29.56 -18.11
CA PRO A 170 -0.70 -29.84 -17.04
C PRO A 170 -1.12 -29.15 -15.73
N HIS A 171 -0.82 -29.75 -14.59
CA HIS A 171 -1.00 -29.11 -13.29
C HIS A 171 0.21 -28.21 -13.00
N TYR A 172 0.00 -26.89 -12.96
CA TYR A 172 1.10 -25.93 -12.75
C TYR A 172 1.42 -25.74 -11.26
N ASN A 173 0.44 -25.39 -10.42
CA ASN A 173 0.62 -25.27 -8.97
C ASN A 173 -0.72 -25.35 -8.23
N ASP A 174 -0.72 -25.15 -6.91
CA ASP A 174 -1.90 -25.25 -6.05
C ASP A 174 -2.43 -23.89 -5.55
N LYS A 175 -2.00 -22.76 -6.16
CA LYS A 175 -2.39 -21.42 -5.70
C LYS A 175 -3.87 -21.15 -5.96
N GLY A 176 -4.49 -20.38 -5.06
CA GLY A 176 -5.88 -19.93 -5.12
C GLY A 176 -6.04 -18.53 -5.70
N ASN A 177 -5.11 -18.07 -6.55
CA ASN A 177 -5.11 -16.70 -7.02
C ASN A 177 -6.41 -16.39 -7.79
N ALA A 178 -6.94 -15.19 -7.58
CA ALA A 178 -8.23 -14.79 -8.13
C ALA A 178 -8.12 -13.45 -8.87
N VAL A 179 -9.05 -13.26 -9.81
CA VAL A 179 -9.16 -12.05 -10.63
C VAL A 179 -10.60 -11.53 -10.54
N SER A 180 -10.77 -10.22 -10.43
CA SER A 180 -12.09 -9.59 -10.46
C SER A 180 -12.70 -9.59 -11.87
N THR A 181 -13.96 -9.19 -11.98
CA THR A 181 -14.45 -8.63 -13.26
C THR A 181 -13.72 -7.33 -13.59
N MET A 182 -13.81 -6.89 -14.86
CA MET A 182 -13.26 -5.61 -15.28
C MET A 182 -13.80 -4.46 -14.42
N ALA A 183 -12.91 -3.58 -13.97
CA ALA A 183 -13.25 -2.36 -13.25
C ALA A 183 -13.90 -1.35 -14.20
N SER A 184 -14.70 -0.43 -13.64
CA SER A 184 -15.39 0.60 -14.42
C SER A 184 -14.54 1.85 -14.67
N GLY A 185 -13.48 2.09 -13.87
CA GLY A 185 -12.63 3.26 -13.96
C GLY A 185 -11.27 2.99 -14.60
N ASN A 186 -10.48 4.07 -14.69
CA ASN A 186 -9.12 4.00 -15.24
C ASN A 186 -8.15 3.39 -14.24
N PHE A 187 -7.02 2.90 -14.75
CA PHE A 187 -6.00 2.29 -13.91
C PHE A 187 -5.54 3.23 -12.80
N ASP A 188 -5.37 4.51 -13.08
CA ASP A 188 -4.79 5.47 -12.14
C ASP A 188 -5.83 6.01 -11.10
N ASP A 189 -7.12 5.95 -11.44
CA ASP A 189 -8.22 6.46 -10.60
C ASP A 189 -8.73 5.43 -9.57
N GLU A 190 -8.52 4.14 -9.84
CA GLU A 190 -9.05 3.04 -9.04
C GLU A 190 -8.15 2.68 -7.85
N ASN A 191 -8.75 2.19 -6.76
CA ASN A 191 -7.98 1.59 -5.66
C ASN A 191 -7.30 0.29 -6.12
N ILE A 192 -6.21 -0.18 -5.49
CA ILE A 192 -5.58 -1.46 -5.94
C ILE A 192 -6.48 -2.68 -5.76
N ALA A 193 -7.39 -2.66 -4.78
CA ALA A 193 -8.19 -3.84 -4.48
C ALA A 193 -9.56 -3.51 -3.88
N PRO A 194 -10.66 -3.88 -4.55
CA PRO A 194 -12.00 -3.86 -3.96
C PRO A 194 -12.14 -4.88 -2.83
N PRO A 195 -13.29 -4.90 -2.12
CA PRO A 195 -13.62 -5.93 -1.14
C PRO A 195 -13.50 -7.37 -1.69
N PRO A 196 -13.15 -8.37 -0.86
CA PRO A 196 -12.90 -9.74 -1.32
C PRO A 196 -14.05 -10.42 -2.09
N GLY A 197 -15.30 -9.97 -1.90
CA GLY A 197 -16.48 -10.59 -2.51
C GLY A 197 -16.59 -10.48 -4.03
N VAL A 198 -15.72 -9.72 -4.71
CA VAL A 198 -15.78 -9.53 -6.18
C VAL A 198 -14.77 -10.38 -6.95
N TYR A 199 -13.92 -11.13 -6.26
CA TYR A 199 -12.89 -11.96 -6.88
C TYR A 199 -13.43 -13.36 -7.21
N SER A 200 -12.87 -13.95 -8.25
CA SER A 200 -13.15 -15.32 -8.64
C SER A 200 -11.87 -15.97 -9.16
N THR A 201 -11.65 -17.24 -8.84
CA THR A 201 -10.59 -18.04 -9.47
C THR A 201 -10.90 -18.30 -10.94
N GLN A 202 -12.19 -18.24 -11.33
CA GLN A 202 -12.61 -18.40 -12.71
C GLN A 202 -11.88 -17.44 -13.63
N ARG A 203 -11.40 -17.99 -14.76
CA ARG A 203 -10.82 -17.26 -15.88
C ARG A 203 -11.56 -15.97 -16.20
N LYS A 204 -10.81 -14.95 -16.60
CA LYS A 204 -11.35 -13.67 -17.05
C LYS A 204 -10.82 -13.34 -18.43
N ASN A 205 -11.72 -13.29 -19.40
CA ASN A 205 -11.42 -12.75 -20.72
C ASN A 205 -10.96 -11.30 -20.57
N ILE A 206 -9.88 -10.96 -21.26
CA ILE A 206 -9.30 -9.63 -21.20
C ILE A 206 -9.59 -8.81 -22.44
N GLU A 207 -9.67 -7.50 -22.24
CA GLU A 207 -9.98 -6.52 -23.27
C GLU A 207 -8.95 -5.38 -23.22
N ILE A 208 -8.68 -4.76 -24.37
CA ILE A 208 -7.79 -3.59 -24.46
C ILE A 208 -8.38 -2.45 -23.61
N ASN A 209 -7.54 -1.78 -22.84
CA ASN A 209 -7.87 -0.78 -21.82
C ASN A 209 -8.62 -1.33 -20.58
N GLY A 210 -8.85 -2.65 -20.50
CA GLY A 210 -9.47 -3.26 -19.34
C GLY A 210 -8.56 -3.20 -18.11
N VAL A 211 -9.13 -2.82 -16.97
CA VAL A 211 -8.48 -2.85 -15.65
C VAL A 211 -9.07 -4.00 -14.85
N TYR A 212 -8.21 -4.85 -14.27
CA TYR A 212 -8.64 -6.01 -13.46
C TYR A 212 -7.90 -6.01 -12.12
N TYR A 213 -8.59 -6.38 -11.05
CA TYR A 213 -7.99 -6.55 -9.73
C TYR A 213 -7.48 -7.97 -9.56
N LEU A 214 -6.34 -8.07 -8.91
CA LEU A 214 -5.59 -9.30 -8.67
C LEU A 214 -5.53 -9.57 -7.17
N TRP A 215 -5.93 -10.77 -6.77
CA TRP A 215 -5.75 -11.26 -5.41
C TRP A 215 -4.85 -12.50 -5.43
N LEU A 216 -3.70 -12.38 -4.76
CA LEU A 216 -2.69 -13.42 -4.69
C LEU A 216 -2.82 -14.24 -3.40
N ASP A 217 -3.78 -15.16 -3.41
CA ASP A 217 -3.92 -16.22 -2.40
C ASP A 217 -3.00 -17.40 -2.76
N ARG A 218 -1.71 -17.23 -2.44
CA ARG A 218 -0.67 -18.22 -2.79
C ARG A 218 -0.76 -19.50 -1.96
N ASN A 219 -1.49 -19.46 -0.84
CA ASN A 219 -1.67 -20.62 0.05
C ASN A 219 -3.02 -21.30 -0.15
N ASN A 220 -3.89 -20.74 -0.99
CA ASN A 220 -5.25 -21.21 -1.27
C ASN A 220 -6.07 -21.42 0.01
N ASN A 221 -6.04 -20.43 0.90
CA ASN A 221 -6.68 -20.48 2.21
C ASN A 221 -7.75 -19.41 2.42
N GLY A 222 -8.17 -18.74 1.34
CA GLY A 222 -9.06 -17.58 1.42
C GLY A 222 -8.33 -16.36 1.96
N TYR A 223 -9.07 -15.29 2.28
CA TYR A 223 -8.42 -14.04 2.67
C TYR A 223 -7.52 -14.23 3.90
N SER A 224 -6.26 -13.83 3.74
CA SER A 224 -5.25 -13.86 4.79
C SER A 224 -4.45 -12.56 4.82
N THR A 225 -3.88 -12.23 5.99
CA THR A 225 -2.89 -11.15 6.13
C THR A 225 -1.57 -11.46 5.43
N ASP A 226 -1.38 -12.69 4.93
CA ASP A 226 -0.24 -13.09 4.11
C ASP A 226 -0.41 -12.86 2.61
N ASP A 227 -1.62 -12.53 2.16
CA ASP A 227 -1.92 -12.34 0.75
C ASP A 227 -1.37 -11.04 0.22
N ASN A 228 -1.19 -10.94 -1.08
CA ASN A 228 -0.92 -9.66 -1.74
C ASN A 228 -2.03 -9.31 -2.71
N PHE A 229 -2.10 -8.03 -3.04
CA PHE A 229 -3.10 -7.49 -3.95
C PHE A 229 -2.44 -6.69 -5.06
N GLY A 230 -3.09 -6.65 -6.21
CA GLY A 230 -2.62 -5.94 -7.37
C GLY A 230 -3.76 -5.45 -8.25
N LYS A 231 -3.42 -4.63 -9.24
CA LYS A 231 -4.29 -4.37 -10.39
C LYS A 231 -3.47 -4.36 -11.66
N ILE A 232 -4.12 -4.71 -12.76
CA ILE A 232 -3.50 -4.82 -14.08
C ILE A 232 -4.33 -4.04 -15.10
N LEU A 233 -3.65 -3.24 -15.93
CA LEU A 233 -4.19 -2.62 -17.13
C LEU A 233 -3.67 -3.38 -18.35
N ILE A 234 -4.59 -3.76 -19.23
CA ILE A 234 -4.28 -4.35 -20.53
C ILE A 234 -4.09 -3.21 -21.53
N LYS A 235 -2.84 -2.87 -21.86
CA LYS A 235 -2.52 -1.74 -22.74
C LYS A 235 -2.76 -2.06 -24.21
N ALA A 236 -2.39 -3.27 -24.63
CA ALA A 236 -2.54 -3.72 -26.00
C ALA A 236 -2.65 -5.24 -26.07
N ILE A 237 -3.36 -5.72 -27.09
CA ILE A 237 -3.38 -7.12 -27.51
C ILE A 237 -3.06 -7.14 -29.01
N THR A 238 -1.91 -7.67 -29.39
CA THR A 238 -1.47 -7.76 -30.79
C THR A 238 -1.11 -9.21 -31.11
N ASN A 239 -1.95 -9.88 -31.90
CA ASN A 239 -1.91 -11.33 -32.08
C ASN A 239 -1.95 -12.02 -30.70
N LYS A 240 -0.85 -12.70 -30.33
CA LYS A 240 -0.72 -13.40 -29.04
C LYS A 240 -0.04 -12.56 -27.96
N ARG A 241 0.57 -11.43 -28.31
CA ARG A 241 1.28 -10.57 -27.35
C ARG A 241 0.30 -9.67 -26.62
N VAL A 242 0.45 -9.59 -25.31
CA VAL A 242 -0.29 -8.70 -24.42
C VAL A 242 0.70 -7.80 -23.70
N ASP A 243 0.56 -6.49 -23.88
CA ASP A 243 1.34 -5.50 -23.14
C ASP A 243 0.52 -5.01 -21.94
N ILE A 244 1.12 -5.05 -20.75
CA ILE A 244 0.41 -4.81 -19.49
C ILE A 244 1.15 -3.79 -18.62
N LYS A 245 0.38 -3.00 -17.85
CA LYS A 245 0.85 -2.21 -16.70
C LYS A 245 0.28 -2.82 -15.44
N VAL A 246 1.12 -3.14 -14.45
CA VAL A 246 0.71 -3.76 -13.19
C VAL A 246 1.09 -2.87 -12.03
N ALA A 247 0.21 -2.74 -11.05
CA ALA A 247 0.50 -2.20 -9.73
C ALA A 247 0.40 -3.33 -8.71
N TYR A 248 1.42 -3.47 -7.85
CA TYR A 248 1.50 -4.50 -6.82
C TYR A 248 1.66 -3.87 -5.42
N GLN A 249 0.82 -4.27 -4.47
CA GLN A 249 0.90 -3.85 -3.07
C GLN A 249 1.90 -4.72 -2.31
N LYS A 250 3.00 -4.10 -1.88
CA LYS A 250 4.09 -4.72 -1.10
C LYS A 250 3.63 -5.14 0.31
N VAL A 251 2.72 -4.38 0.92
CA VAL A 251 2.20 -4.66 2.25
C VAL A 251 1.16 -5.77 2.16
N LYS A 252 1.55 -6.97 2.61
CA LYS A 252 0.66 -8.12 2.67
C LYS A 252 -0.63 -7.81 3.43
N GLY A 253 -1.74 -8.41 3.05
CA GLY A 253 -3.06 -8.27 3.63
C GLY A 253 -3.74 -6.93 3.36
N LEU A 254 -3.01 -5.88 2.96
CA LEU A 254 -3.55 -4.55 2.76
C LEU A 254 -4.17 -4.38 1.36
N ARG A 255 -5.39 -3.87 1.29
CA ARG A 255 -6.13 -3.63 0.04
C ARG A 255 -6.16 -2.16 -0.39
N TRP A 256 -5.29 -1.33 0.19
CA TRP A 256 -5.16 0.08 -0.13
C TRP A 256 -4.13 0.33 -1.18
N VAL A 257 -4.44 1.20 -2.13
CA VAL A 257 -3.45 1.96 -2.91
C VAL A 257 -4.17 3.08 -3.62
N LYS A 258 -3.49 4.21 -3.67
CA LYS A 258 -3.63 5.21 -4.70
C LYS A 258 -2.42 5.07 -5.62
N THR A 259 -2.61 4.81 -6.92
CA THR A 259 -1.47 4.71 -7.85
C THR A 259 -0.89 6.10 -8.18
N ASP A 260 -1.63 7.17 -7.89
CA ASP A 260 -1.46 8.52 -8.42
C ASP A 260 -1.65 9.62 -7.36
#